data_AF-A0A356KJA9-F1
#
_entry.id   AF-A0A356KJA9-F1
#
_cell.length_a   1.000
_cell.length_b   1.000
_cell.length_c   1.000
_cell.angle_alpha   90.00
_cell.angle_beta   90.00
_cell.angle_gamma   90.00
#
_symmetry.space_group_name_H-M   'P 1'
#
loop_
_entity.id
_entity.type
_entity.pdbx_description
1 polymer ?
#
loop_
_entity_poly.entity_id
_entity_poly.type
_entity_poly.pdbx_seq_one_letter_code
_entity_poly.pdbx_strand_id
1 'polypeptide(L)'
;MSNRSLFLAASAATGLLLALGCSSTEDPAPTGGEPSGGFELYSTPEVAGSESWPVHARAAEAPSVAYAWLEGILETSARRVDRIGARPTTIAREMMIPLTAMYDAWACYDAKAVGTRLGGKLRRPAGERTQRNKEIAVGYAALRCLEDLFPEDLKWVHELAQKQGIDPANTSTDVATAAGIGNEVAAVLLAYRHRDGANQLGEAGDGTPYSDTSGYKATRGVDEPQDPDRWKNIPFAYPDGRPGHFYPDPLTPHWGKVKTIGYTDPEPFRTAGPPKAKDPQLRREVDECIQANASLSLRQKAIVELMRDGPRSTGQSGHWLRFAMDLSRREKQGIDEDVKLFFAIGCMAHDAFVMCWEEKYRHDSSRPYWYVRHFYAGQEVLGYAGPCEGFKRVKAEDWHPYSPASFVTPPFPGYPSGHATVSGACAKLLELFSGSDRFEFVAERVAGELTEADCTTFEMQALEGVKATDVAESKRVRLPLPTFSSISEMAAESRLLGGYHIRSDNDDGLKLGRKMAVACWPRYRAYWEGTAKVLD
;
A
#
# COMPACT_ATOMS: atom_id res chain seq x y z
N MET A 1 -65.18 -7.68 -27.07
CA MET A 1 -63.98 -7.62 -27.93
C MET A 1 -63.11 -8.82 -27.53
N SER A 2 -63.49 -10.05 -27.93
CA SER A 2 -62.98 -10.77 -29.12
C SER A 2 -61.46 -10.88 -29.10
N ASN A 3 -60.92 -11.98 -28.56
CA ASN A 3 -60.35 -13.13 -29.29
C ASN A 3 -58.82 -12.95 -29.50
N ARG A 4 -57.91 -13.91 -29.27
CA ARG A 4 -57.88 -15.35 -29.59
C ARG A 4 -56.90 -16.08 -28.62
N SER A 5 -57.27 -17.19 -27.96
CA SER A 5 -57.23 -18.62 -28.42
C SER A 5 -55.81 -19.23 -28.30
N LEU A 6 -55.51 -20.48 -27.90
CA LEU A 6 -56.17 -21.79 -27.68
C LEU A 6 -55.17 -22.64 -26.84
N PHE A 7 -55.51 -23.29 -25.71
CA PHE A 7 -55.98 -24.69 -25.55
C PHE A 7 -55.29 -25.80 -26.38
N LEU A 8 -54.67 -26.78 -25.69
CA LEU A 8 -54.98 -28.23 -25.62
C LEU A 8 -53.97 -28.89 -24.63
N ALA A 9 -54.36 -29.47 -23.48
CA ALA A 9 -54.94 -30.81 -23.24
C ALA A 9 -53.96 -31.95 -23.64
N ALA A 10 -53.71 -33.06 -22.92
CA ALA A 10 -54.36 -33.74 -21.79
C ALA A 10 -53.31 -34.74 -21.19
N SER A 11 -53.22 -34.92 -19.87
CA SER A 11 -53.89 -35.94 -19.03
C SER A 11 -53.30 -37.36 -19.11
N ALA A 12 -52.86 -37.86 -17.94
CA ALA A 12 -53.09 -39.20 -17.36
C ALA A 12 -51.86 -39.68 -16.56
N ALA A 13 -51.92 -40.42 -15.46
CA ALA A 13 -52.94 -40.74 -14.48
C ALA A 13 -52.22 -41.61 -13.42
N THR A 14 -52.54 -41.37 -12.14
CA THR A 14 -52.61 -42.33 -11.01
C THR A 14 -51.40 -43.16 -10.57
N GLY A 15 -51.15 -43.21 -9.26
CA GLY A 15 -50.46 -44.35 -8.64
C GLY A 15 -49.76 -44.08 -7.31
N LEU A 16 -50.53 -43.98 -6.23
CA LEU A 16 -50.07 -44.01 -4.84
C LEU A 16 -49.71 -45.46 -4.44
N LEU A 17 -48.58 -45.72 -3.75
CA LEU A 17 -48.52 -46.60 -2.56
C LEU A 17 -47.13 -46.66 -1.89
N LEU A 18 -47.18 -46.68 -0.56
CA LEU A 18 -46.10 -46.76 0.43
C LEU A 18 -45.29 -48.08 0.37
N ALA A 19 -44.01 -48.02 0.79
CA ALA A 19 -43.45 -48.92 1.82
C ALA A 19 -42.06 -48.46 2.30
N LEU A 20 -41.87 -48.56 3.62
CA LEU A 20 -40.63 -48.36 4.37
C LEU A 20 -39.61 -49.49 4.12
N GLY A 21 -38.31 -49.16 4.17
CA GLY A 21 -37.23 -50.15 4.28
C GLY A 21 -35.90 -49.49 4.65
N CYS A 22 -35.41 -49.76 5.86
CA CYS A 22 -34.05 -49.46 6.30
C CYS A 22 -33.02 -50.33 5.55
N SER A 23 -31.91 -49.75 5.09
CA SER A 23 -30.59 -50.41 5.17
C SER A 23 -29.45 -49.39 5.02
N SER A 24 -28.48 -49.55 5.91
CA SER A 24 -27.15 -48.95 5.95
C SER A 24 -26.33 -49.15 4.68
N THR A 25 -25.61 -48.11 4.24
CA THR A 25 -24.29 -48.24 3.60
C THR A 25 -23.49 -46.95 3.79
N GLU A 26 -22.20 -47.12 4.04
CA GLU A 26 -21.15 -46.15 4.32
C GLU A 26 -21.00 -45.09 3.21
N ASP A 27 -20.77 -43.83 3.61
CA ASP A 27 -20.41 -42.75 2.69
C ASP A 27 -18.97 -42.97 2.15
N PRO A 28 -18.75 -42.97 0.82
CA PRO A 28 -17.41 -43.06 0.28
C PRO A 28 -16.68 -41.71 0.42
N ALA A 29 -15.39 -41.80 0.74
CA ALA A 29 -14.46 -40.66 0.78
C ALA A 29 -14.52 -39.84 -0.53
N PRO A 30 -14.41 -38.50 -0.47
CA PRO A 30 -14.47 -37.67 -1.67
C PRO A 30 -13.17 -37.84 -2.47
N THR A 31 -13.29 -38.52 -3.61
CA THR A 31 -12.26 -38.57 -4.65
C THR A 31 -12.10 -37.17 -5.25
N GLY A 32 -10.85 -36.72 -5.31
CA GLY A 32 -10.47 -35.41 -5.85
C GLY A 32 -11.01 -35.16 -7.26
N GLY A 33 -11.81 -34.12 -7.38
CA GLY A 33 -12.02 -33.40 -8.62
C GLY A 33 -11.31 -32.06 -8.50
N GLU A 34 -10.34 -31.81 -9.39
CA GLU A 34 -9.78 -30.47 -9.57
C GLU A 34 -10.91 -29.49 -9.92
N PRO A 35 -11.08 -28.37 -9.19
CA PRO A 35 -12.01 -27.35 -9.62
C PRO A 35 -11.40 -26.61 -10.81
N SER A 36 -11.86 -26.96 -12.02
CA SER A 36 -11.57 -26.26 -13.28
C SER A 36 -12.39 -24.95 -13.40
N GLY A 37 -12.44 -24.15 -12.34
CA GLY A 37 -12.99 -22.80 -12.36
C GLY A 37 -11.82 -21.82 -12.36
N GLY A 38 -11.36 -21.41 -13.54
CA GLY A 38 -10.34 -20.38 -13.65
C GLY A 38 -10.81 -19.09 -12.97
N PHE A 39 -10.11 -18.67 -11.91
CA PHE A 39 -10.35 -17.38 -11.28
C PHE A 39 -9.81 -16.28 -12.18
N GLU A 40 -10.58 -15.20 -12.37
CA GLU A 40 -10.18 -14.08 -13.19
C GLU A 40 -9.12 -13.28 -12.42
N LEU A 41 -7.87 -13.41 -12.87
CA LEU A 41 -6.80 -12.50 -12.50
C LEU A 41 -7.15 -11.10 -13.02
N TYR A 42 -6.69 -10.05 -12.32
CA TYR A 42 -6.78 -8.67 -12.77
C TYR A 42 -5.78 -8.45 -13.92
N SER A 43 -5.88 -9.27 -14.97
CA SER A 43 -4.92 -9.27 -16.06
C SER A 43 -4.82 -7.86 -16.64
N THR A 44 -3.62 -7.30 -16.59
CA THR A 44 -3.27 -6.14 -17.41
C THR A 44 -2.77 -6.74 -18.73
N PRO A 45 -3.61 -6.80 -19.77
CA PRO A 45 -3.19 -7.35 -21.06
C PRO A 45 -2.02 -6.55 -21.62
N GLU A 46 -1.31 -7.12 -22.59
CA GLU A 46 -0.44 -6.33 -23.44
C GLU A 46 -1.26 -5.20 -24.06
N VAL A 47 -0.81 -3.95 -23.85
CA VAL A 47 -1.50 -2.77 -24.38
C VAL A 47 -0.79 -2.35 -25.66
N ALA A 48 -1.50 -2.43 -26.78
CA ALA A 48 -0.99 -1.99 -28.07
C ALA A 48 -0.52 -0.52 -28.00
N GLY A 49 0.69 -0.23 -28.49
CA GLY A 49 1.28 1.11 -28.46
C GLY A 49 2.08 1.43 -27.20
N SER A 50 2.07 0.54 -26.18
CA SER A 50 2.87 0.71 -24.96
C SER A 50 4.38 0.61 -25.18
N GLU A 51 4.83 0.25 -26.38
CA GLU A 51 6.24 0.32 -26.80
C GLU A 51 6.78 1.75 -26.79
N SER A 52 5.91 2.74 -27.02
CA SER A 52 6.25 4.17 -27.09
C SER A 52 6.12 4.90 -25.75
N TRP A 53 5.58 4.23 -24.73
CA TRP A 53 5.29 4.87 -23.45
C TRP A 53 6.58 5.19 -22.67
N PRO A 54 6.61 6.33 -21.96
CA PRO A 54 7.74 6.68 -21.10
C PRO A 54 7.93 5.66 -19.98
N VAL A 55 9.19 5.48 -19.57
CA VAL A 55 9.53 4.59 -18.45
C VAL A 55 9.20 5.27 -17.12
N HIS A 56 8.51 4.55 -16.26
CA HIS A 56 8.17 4.92 -14.89
C HIS A 56 9.42 5.25 -14.06
N ALA A 57 9.32 6.23 -13.17
CA ALA A 57 10.34 6.56 -12.16
C ALA A 57 11.74 6.93 -12.73
N ARG A 58 11.79 7.58 -13.89
CA ARG A 58 13.00 8.29 -14.34
C ARG A 58 13.14 9.67 -13.66
N ALA A 59 14.38 10.14 -13.57
CA ALA A 59 14.66 11.50 -13.14
C ALA A 59 14.05 12.53 -14.11
N ALA A 60 13.60 13.68 -13.58
CA ALA A 60 13.18 14.81 -14.39
C ALA A 60 14.42 15.59 -14.87
N GLU A 61 14.38 16.10 -16.12
CA GLU A 61 15.50 16.89 -16.67
C GLU A 61 15.61 18.29 -16.04
N ALA A 62 14.47 18.90 -15.73
CA ALA A 62 14.38 20.22 -15.10
C ALA A 62 13.27 20.24 -14.03
N PRO A 63 13.50 19.57 -12.86
CA PRO A 63 12.49 19.46 -11.82
C PRO A 63 12.21 20.82 -11.15
N SER A 64 10.96 21.01 -10.68
CA SER A 64 10.68 22.08 -9.73
C SER A 64 11.38 21.83 -8.39
N VAL A 65 11.51 22.86 -7.55
CA VAL A 65 12.04 22.70 -6.18
C VAL A 65 11.22 21.69 -5.36
N ALA A 66 9.89 21.65 -5.54
CA ALA A 66 9.05 20.69 -4.84
C ALA A 66 9.33 19.24 -5.25
N TYR A 67 9.57 19.01 -6.56
CA TYR A 67 9.98 17.72 -7.08
C TYR A 67 11.33 17.28 -6.51
N ALA A 68 12.33 18.16 -6.52
CA ALA A 68 13.67 17.87 -5.99
C ALA A 68 13.64 17.55 -4.48
N TRP A 69 12.82 18.25 -3.69
CA TRP A 69 12.64 17.91 -2.28
C TRP A 69 11.91 16.57 -2.08
N LEU A 70 10.95 16.22 -2.94
CA LEU A 70 10.30 14.91 -2.88
C LEU A 70 11.30 13.76 -3.18
N GLU A 71 12.25 13.93 -4.11
CA GLU A 71 13.35 12.97 -4.28
C GLU A 71 14.14 12.78 -2.97
N GLY A 72 14.45 13.89 -2.28
CA GLY A 72 15.14 13.85 -0.99
C GLY A 72 14.34 13.19 0.14
N ILE A 73 13.03 13.43 0.18
CA ILE A 73 12.09 12.82 1.13
C ILE A 73 12.00 11.30 0.90
N LEU A 74 11.94 10.86 -0.36
CA LEU A 74 11.95 9.43 -0.70
C LEU A 74 13.29 8.77 -0.32
N GLU A 75 14.41 9.45 -0.54
CA GLU A 75 15.73 8.91 -0.21
C GLU A 75 15.99 8.83 1.30
N THR A 76 15.61 9.84 2.08
CA THR A 76 15.70 9.79 3.57
C THR A 76 14.85 8.66 4.14
N SER A 77 13.63 8.49 3.61
CA SER A 77 12.76 7.38 3.98
C SER A 77 13.39 6.03 3.64
N ALA A 78 13.98 5.87 2.45
CA ALA A 78 14.67 4.65 2.04
C ALA A 78 15.89 4.33 2.93
N ARG A 79 16.67 5.34 3.32
CA ARG A 79 17.80 5.20 4.25
C ARG A 79 17.37 4.73 5.63
N ARG A 80 16.24 5.23 6.14
CA ARG A 80 15.66 4.74 7.39
C ARG A 80 15.23 3.28 7.27
N VAL A 81 14.62 2.89 6.15
CA VAL A 81 14.24 1.50 5.90
C VAL A 81 15.47 0.57 5.92
N ASP A 82 16.59 0.98 5.31
CA ASP A 82 17.86 0.23 5.38
C ASP A 82 18.32 -0.01 6.83
N ARG A 83 18.06 0.95 7.74
CA ARG A 83 18.50 0.87 9.14
C ARG A 83 17.56 0.08 10.05
N ILE A 84 16.25 0.28 9.93
CA ILE A 84 15.26 -0.22 10.91
C ILE A 84 14.12 -1.04 10.32
N GLY A 85 14.19 -1.32 9.01
CA GLY A 85 13.17 -2.06 8.27
C GLY A 85 11.94 -1.22 7.91
N ALA A 86 11.10 -1.78 7.04
CA ALA A 86 9.92 -1.08 6.53
C ALA A 86 8.81 -1.01 7.59
N ARG A 87 8.33 0.20 7.87
CA ARG A 87 7.22 0.51 8.77
C ARG A 87 6.19 1.37 8.01
N PRO A 88 5.23 0.77 7.29
CA PRO A 88 4.45 1.48 6.27
C PRO A 88 3.70 2.71 6.78
N THR A 89 3.14 2.62 7.99
CA THR A 89 2.43 3.69 8.67
C THR A 89 3.31 4.87 9.02
N THR A 90 4.46 4.61 9.66
CA THR A 90 5.41 5.68 10.03
C THR A 90 5.99 6.32 8.78
N ILE A 91 6.37 5.52 7.77
CA ILE A 91 6.92 6.00 6.50
C ILE A 91 5.93 6.94 5.79
N ALA A 92 4.65 6.56 5.70
CA ALA A 92 3.64 7.41 5.06
C ALA A 92 3.50 8.77 5.76
N ARG A 93 3.50 8.78 7.09
CA ARG A 93 3.44 10.01 7.90
C ARG A 93 4.71 10.86 7.76
N GLU A 94 5.88 10.23 7.81
CA GLU A 94 7.19 10.88 7.67
C GLU A 94 7.35 11.55 6.31
N MET A 95 6.74 11.02 5.24
CA MET A 95 6.70 11.71 3.94
C MET A 95 5.59 12.77 3.85
N MET A 96 4.43 12.54 4.46
CA MET A 96 3.31 13.50 4.45
C MET A 96 3.66 14.83 5.14
N ILE A 97 4.42 14.80 6.24
CA ILE A 97 4.78 15.99 7.03
C ILE A 97 5.56 17.02 6.20
N PRO A 98 6.72 16.72 5.59
CA PRO A 98 7.46 17.69 4.79
C PRO A 98 6.68 18.13 3.56
N LEU A 99 5.89 17.25 2.93
CA LEU A 99 5.01 17.63 1.82
C LEU A 99 3.93 18.64 2.23
N THR A 100 3.38 18.50 3.45
CA THR A 100 2.45 19.47 4.04
C THR A 100 3.14 20.78 4.38
N ALA A 101 4.36 20.74 4.93
CA ALA A 101 5.13 21.95 5.24
C ALA A 101 5.49 22.74 3.98
N MET A 102 5.88 22.05 2.91
CA MET A 102 6.12 22.64 1.59
C MET A 102 4.86 23.35 1.07
N TYR A 103 3.70 22.70 1.17
CA TYR A 103 2.42 23.32 0.79
C TYR A 103 2.08 24.54 1.66
N ASP A 104 2.25 24.45 2.97
CA ASP A 104 1.95 25.55 3.91
C ASP A 104 2.86 26.76 3.66
N ALA A 105 4.14 26.54 3.36
CA ALA A 105 5.08 27.58 2.96
C ALA A 105 4.66 28.23 1.64
N TRP A 106 4.34 27.41 0.63
CA TRP A 106 3.87 27.89 -0.67
C TRP A 106 2.58 28.69 -0.58
N ALA A 107 1.61 28.25 0.25
CA ALA A 107 0.32 28.90 0.41
C ALA A 107 0.43 30.35 0.91
N CYS A 108 1.51 30.69 1.63
CA CYS A 108 1.81 32.07 2.03
C CYS A 108 2.04 32.99 0.82
N TYR A 109 2.45 32.44 -0.32
CA TYR A 109 2.73 33.17 -1.56
C TYR A 109 1.67 33.01 -2.64
N ASP A 110 0.59 32.27 -2.36
CA ASP A 110 -0.58 32.19 -3.24
C ASP A 110 -1.59 33.29 -2.92
N ALA A 111 -2.43 33.66 -3.90
CA ALA A 111 -3.42 34.71 -3.74
C ALA A 111 -4.56 34.37 -2.79
N LYS A 112 -4.91 33.07 -2.67
CA LYS A 112 -6.08 32.62 -1.92
C LYS A 112 -5.83 31.41 -1.04
N ALA A 113 -4.84 30.58 -1.35
CA ALA A 113 -4.57 29.36 -0.60
C ALA A 113 -4.39 29.65 0.90
N VAL A 114 -4.69 28.63 1.71
CA VAL A 114 -4.56 28.68 3.17
C VAL A 114 -3.78 27.46 3.63
N GLY A 115 -2.83 27.67 4.55
CA GLY A 115 -2.05 26.59 5.13
C GLY A 115 -2.86 25.76 6.13
N THR A 116 -2.40 24.54 6.38
CA THR A 116 -3.10 23.55 7.21
C THR A 116 -3.19 23.93 8.67
N ARG A 117 -2.23 24.69 9.20
CA ARG A 117 -2.18 25.15 10.60
C ARG A 117 -2.40 26.65 10.76
N LEU A 118 -1.69 27.47 9.99
CA LEU A 118 -1.72 28.94 10.10
C LEU A 118 -2.78 29.60 9.21
N GLY A 119 -3.51 28.83 8.41
CA GLY A 119 -4.51 29.37 7.48
C GLY A 119 -3.89 30.40 6.53
N GLY A 120 -4.58 31.53 6.33
CA GLY A 120 -4.07 32.65 5.52
C GLY A 120 -3.27 33.71 6.31
N LYS A 121 -2.92 33.47 7.58
CA LYS A 121 -2.35 34.48 8.47
C LYS A 121 -1.00 35.04 8.00
N LEU A 122 -0.20 34.23 7.31
CA LEU A 122 1.12 34.59 6.81
C LEU A 122 1.13 34.96 5.31
N ARG A 123 -0.04 35.23 4.72
CA ARG A 123 -0.12 35.58 3.29
C ARG A 123 0.70 36.83 2.97
N ARG A 124 1.61 36.71 2.02
CA ARG A 124 2.52 37.77 1.59
C ARG A 124 1.84 38.76 0.64
N PRO A 125 2.28 40.03 0.61
CA PRO A 125 1.84 41.02 -0.38
C PRO A 125 2.09 40.54 -1.81
N ALA A 126 1.27 40.99 -2.77
CA ALA A 126 1.34 40.54 -4.17
C ALA A 126 2.74 40.70 -4.80
N GLY A 127 3.45 41.79 -4.48
CA GLY A 127 4.81 42.04 -4.99
C GLY A 127 5.88 41.06 -4.46
N GLU A 128 5.60 40.34 -3.37
CA GLU A 128 6.50 39.35 -2.79
C GLU A 128 6.19 37.92 -3.25
N ARG A 129 5.11 37.69 -4.00
CA ARG A 129 4.67 36.37 -4.50
C ARG A 129 5.47 35.89 -5.70
N THR A 130 6.78 36.06 -5.64
CA THR A 130 7.70 35.69 -6.71
C THR A 130 8.02 34.20 -6.68
N GLN A 131 8.39 33.64 -7.83
CA GLN A 131 8.88 32.26 -7.94
C GLN A 131 10.02 31.99 -6.94
N ARG A 132 10.99 32.91 -6.87
CA ARG A 132 12.14 32.80 -5.99
C ARG A 132 11.75 32.69 -4.51
N ASN A 133 10.79 33.49 -4.05
CA ASN A 133 10.36 33.45 -2.66
C ASN A 133 9.59 32.15 -2.34
N LYS A 134 8.77 31.65 -3.28
CA LYS A 134 8.13 30.33 -3.14
C LYS A 134 9.17 29.23 -2.96
N GLU A 135 10.17 29.19 -3.84
CA GLU A 135 11.25 28.19 -3.81
C GLU A 135 12.04 28.20 -2.49
N ILE A 136 12.43 29.38 -2.01
CA ILE A 136 13.14 29.53 -0.74
C ILE A 136 12.27 29.02 0.41
N ALA A 137 11.02 29.47 0.52
CA ALA A 137 10.15 29.10 1.62
C ALA A 137 9.83 27.60 1.64
N VAL A 138 9.51 27.02 0.48
CA VAL A 138 9.27 25.58 0.30
C VAL A 138 10.48 24.77 0.76
N GLY A 139 11.68 25.18 0.36
CA GLY A 139 12.88 24.43 0.68
C GLY A 139 13.29 24.52 2.16
N TYR A 140 13.17 25.68 2.80
CA TYR A 140 13.39 25.78 4.25
C TYR A 140 12.36 24.95 5.03
N ALA A 141 11.10 24.94 4.61
CA ALA A 141 10.07 24.13 5.25
C ALA A 141 10.37 22.62 5.16
N ALA A 142 10.75 22.14 3.97
CA ALA A 142 11.17 20.75 3.77
C ALA A 142 12.39 20.39 4.63
N LEU A 143 13.41 21.24 4.64
CA LEU A 143 14.63 21.06 5.42
C LEU A 143 14.33 20.90 6.91
N ARG A 144 13.56 21.81 7.51
CA ARG A 144 13.25 21.75 8.95
C ARG A 144 12.48 20.48 9.32
N CYS A 145 11.56 20.03 8.47
CA CYS A 145 10.86 18.77 8.68
C CYS A 145 11.80 17.56 8.59
N LEU A 146 12.72 17.53 7.62
CA LEU A 146 13.66 16.42 7.50
C LEU A 146 14.67 16.35 8.65
N GLU A 147 15.09 17.48 9.20
CA GLU A 147 15.95 17.52 10.39
C GLU A 147 15.25 16.94 11.63
N ASP A 148 13.97 17.26 11.83
CA ASP A 148 13.17 16.74 12.94
C ASP A 148 12.91 15.23 12.79
N LEU A 149 12.55 14.81 11.58
CA LEU A 149 12.13 13.44 11.33
C LEU A 149 13.31 12.48 11.23
N PHE A 150 14.46 12.94 10.71
CA PHE A 150 15.64 12.11 10.42
C PHE A 150 16.92 12.68 11.05
N PRO A 151 16.97 12.82 12.39
CA PRO A 151 18.15 13.35 13.08
C PRO A 151 19.41 12.50 12.84
N GLU A 152 19.25 11.23 12.47
CA GLU A 152 20.36 10.35 12.13
C GLU A 152 20.98 10.62 10.76
N ASP A 153 20.29 11.34 9.87
CA ASP A 153 20.75 11.69 8.51
C ASP A 153 21.08 13.18 8.36
N LEU A 154 21.20 13.94 9.45
CA LEU A 154 21.39 15.41 9.43
C LEU A 154 22.48 15.88 8.47
N LYS A 155 23.64 15.21 8.46
CA LYS A 155 24.73 15.55 7.55
C LYS A 155 24.27 15.48 6.08
N TRP A 156 23.60 14.39 5.71
CA TRP A 156 23.13 14.19 4.34
C TRP A 156 22.00 15.17 4.00
N VAL A 157 21.09 15.44 4.93
CA VAL A 157 20.01 16.42 4.77
C VAL A 157 20.57 17.84 4.57
N HIS A 158 21.63 18.21 5.29
CA HIS A 158 22.32 19.49 5.13
C HIS A 158 23.05 19.59 3.79
N GLU A 159 23.70 18.52 3.34
CA GLU A 159 24.31 18.45 2.01
C GLU A 159 23.26 18.57 0.90
N LEU A 160 22.08 17.96 1.06
CA LEU A 160 20.94 18.13 0.13
C LEU A 160 20.48 19.60 0.09
N ALA A 161 20.30 20.24 1.25
CA ALA A 161 19.91 21.65 1.32
C ALA A 161 20.93 22.57 0.63
N GLN A 162 22.23 22.37 0.90
CA GLN A 162 23.30 23.15 0.28
C GLN A 162 23.32 23.00 -1.25
N LYS A 163 23.09 21.79 -1.78
CA LYS A 163 22.94 21.56 -3.24
C LYS A 163 21.77 22.34 -3.84
N GLN A 164 20.73 22.60 -3.05
CA GLN A 164 19.60 23.43 -3.44
C GLN A 164 19.81 24.94 -3.13
N GLY A 165 21.01 25.34 -2.71
CA GLY A 165 21.33 26.73 -2.40
C GLY A 165 20.69 27.24 -1.11
N ILE A 166 20.36 26.34 -0.17
CA ILE A 166 19.78 26.65 1.14
C ILE A 166 20.87 26.52 2.19
N ASP A 167 21.01 27.56 3.02
CA ASP A 167 21.90 27.55 4.18
C ASP A 167 21.19 26.91 5.38
N PRO A 168 21.60 25.70 5.84
CA PRO A 168 20.96 25.02 6.96
C PRO A 168 21.13 25.75 8.30
N ALA A 169 22.11 26.63 8.42
CA ALA A 169 22.35 27.40 9.64
C ALA A 169 21.34 28.55 9.83
N ASN A 170 20.63 28.95 8.76
CA ASN A 170 19.60 29.97 8.86
C ASN A 170 18.31 29.41 9.48
N THR A 171 18.19 29.57 10.79
CA THR A 171 17.02 29.18 11.58
C THR A 171 16.11 30.36 11.95
N SER A 172 16.28 31.52 11.30
CA SER A 172 15.45 32.70 11.56
C SER A 172 13.97 32.38 11.33
N THR A 173 13.10 32.84 12.23
CA THR A 173 11.63 32.78 12.10
C THR A 173 11.04 34.15 11.74
N ASP A 174 11.86 35.07 11.21
CA ASP A 174 11.37 36.34 10.69
C ASP A 174 10.49 36.13 9.46
N VAL A 175 9.17 36.14 9.69
CA VAL A 175 8.13 35.94 8.68
C VAL A 175 8.08 37.03 7.62
N ALA A 176 8.88 38.11 7.71
CA ALA A 176 9.09 39.04 6.61
C ALA A 176 9.99 38.48 5.50
N THR A 177 10.75 37.41 5.78
CA THR A 177 11.64 36.74 4.83
C THR A 177 11.08 35.39 4.37
N ALA A 178 11.43 34.95 3.17
CA ALA A 178 11.00 33.65 2.66
C ALA A 178 11.56 32.47 3.47
N ALA A 179 12.82 32.56 3.91
CA ALA A 179 13.41 31.56 4.79
C ALA A 179 12.66 31.48 6.12
N GLY A 180 12.35 32.64 6.72
CA GLY A 180 11.60 32.69 7.98
C GLY A 180 10.17 32.18 7.87
N ILE A 181 9.48 32.42 6.74
CA ILE A 181 8.20 31.76 6.45
C ILE A 181 8.36 30.24 6.46
N GLY A 182 9.34 29.71 5.72
CA GLY A 182 9.58 28.26 5.64
C GLY A 182 9.87 27.63 7.01
N ASN A 183 10.73 28.28 7.80
CA ASN A 183 11.07 27.84 9.16
C ASN A 183 9.86 27.88 10.11
N GLU A 184 9.09 28.96 10.09
CA GLU A 184 7.93 29.14 10.97
C GLU A 184 6.82 28.13 10.68
N VAL A 185 6.46 27.92 9.40
CA VAL A 185 5.39 26.96 9.07
C VAL A 185 5.78 25.53 9.45
N ALA A 186 7.05 25.15 9.24
CA ALA A 186 7.55 23.85 9.65
C ALA A 186 7.53 23.69 11.16
N ALA A 187 7.98 24.69 11.92
CA ALA A 187 7.95 24.65 13.38
C ALA A 187 6.52 24.46 13.92
N VAL A 188 5.55 25.21 13.41
CA VAL A 188 4.14 25.10 13.82
C VAL A 188 3.54 23.75 13.44
N LEU A 189 3.83 23.25 12.23
CA LEU A 189 3.35 21.94 11.79
C LEU A 189 3.94 20.80 12.63
N LEU A 190 5.25 20.81 12.87
CA LEU A 190 5.94 19.79 13.66
C LEU A 190 5.43 19.76 15.09
N ALA A 191 5.27 20.93 15.74
CA ALA A 191 4.72 21.01 17.09
C ALA A 191 3.32 20.39 17.21
N TYR A 192 2.48 20.60 16.19
CA TYR A 192 1.17 19.93 16.11
C TYR A 192 1.33 18.42 15.89
N ARG A 193 2.22 18.02 14.97
CA ARG A 193 2.41 16.62 14.59
C ARG A 193 3.05 15.77 15.68
N HIS A 194 3.95 16.30 16.51
CA HIS A 194 4.47 15.58 17.67
C HIS A 194 3.39 15.11 18.64
N ARG A 195 2.20 15.73 18.61
CA ARG A 195 1.05 15.43 19.47
C ARG A 195 -0.16 14.88 18.70
N ASP A 196 0.06 14.34 17.51
CA ASP A 196 -1.02 13.87 16.64
C ASP A 196 -1.44 12.41 16.91
N GLY A 197 -0.93 11.79 17.98
CA GLY A 197 -1.23 10.40 18.33
C GLY A 197 -0.26 9.37 17.73
N ALA A 198 0.70 9.77 16.88
CA ALA A 198 1.67 8.83 16.32
C ALA A 198 2.71 8.32 17.33
N ASN A 199 2.88 9.03 18.46
CA ASN A 199 3.92 8.75 19.45
C ASN A 199 5.36 8.82 18.87
N GLN A 200 5.63 9.75 17.95
CA GLN A 200 6.94 9.91 17.30
C GLN A 200 8.10 10.03 18.30
N LEU A 201 7.88 10.74 19.41
CA LEU A 201 8.91 10.97 20.44
C LEU A 201 8.96 9.89 21.51
N GLY A 202 8.06 8.89 21.48
CA GLY A 202 8.00 7.83 22.49
C GLY A 202 7.42 8.24 23.86
N GLU A 203 7.07 9.53 24.04
CA GLU A 203 6.61 10.12 25.31
C GLU A 203 5.30 9.50 25.85
N ALA A 204 4.45 8.95 24.98
CA ALA A 204 3.19 8.33 25.36
C ALA A 204 3.30 6.80 25.57
N GLY A 205 4.48 6.22 25.34
CA GLY A 205 4.72 4.78 25.43
C GLY A 205 5.88 4.43 26.37
N ASP A 206 6.77 3.56 25.91
CA ASP A 206 7.94 3.09 26.66
C ASP A 206 9.22 3.95 26.47
N GLY A 207 9.09 5.13 25.85
CA GLY A 207 10.21 5.99 25.46
C GLY A 207 10.84 5.65 24.11
N THR A 208 10.45 4.55 23.46
CA THR A 208 10.88 4.22 22.09
C THR A 208 10.04 4.99 21.07
N PRO A 209 10.65 5.64 20.06
CA PRO A 209 9.90 6.28 18.98
C PRO A 209 8.88 5.36 18.32
N TYR A 210 7.64 5.86 18.21
CA TYR A 210 6.48 5.17 17.65
C TYR A 210 6.07 3.88 18.37
N SER A 211 6.47 3.68 19.64
CA SER A 211 6.02 2.51 20.40
C SER A 211 4.51 2.48 20.56
N ASP A 212 3.98 1.26 20.68
CA ASP A 212 2.55 1.02 20.81
C ASP A 212 2.00 1.65 22.10
N THR A 213 0.86 2.32 21.97
CA THR A 213 0.12 2.94 23.07
C THR A 213 -1.29 2.36 23.23
N SER A 214 -1.68 1.39 22.39
CA SER A 214 -3.01 0.79 22.41
C SER A 214 -3.16 -0.34 23.42
N GLY A 215 -2.04 -0.94 23.86
CA GLY A 215 -2.04 -2.13 24.70
C GLY A 215 -2.34 -3.43 23.95
N TYR A 216 -2.34 -3.40 22.61
CA TYR A 216 -2.61 -4.57 21.78
C TYR A 216 -1.58 -5.68 22.03
N LYS A 217 -2.07 -6.91 22.14
CA LYS A 217 -1.25 -8.12 22.32
C LYS A 217 -1.65 -9.15 21.28
N ALA A 218 -0.73 -9.48 20.40
CA ALA A 218 -0.90 -10.59 19.48
C ALA A 218 -0.53 -11.93 20.13
N THR A 219 -1.23 -12.98 19.72
CA THR A 219 -0.94 -14.37 20.04
C THR A 219 0.39 -14.79 19.41
N ARG A 220 1.21 -15.60 20.10
CA ARG A 220 2.57 -16.01 19.66
C ARG A 220 2.78 -17.52 19.77
N GLY A 221 3.74 -18.04 19.00
CA GLY A 221 4.22 -19.42 19.10
C GLY A 221 3.30 -20.44 18.42
N VAL A 222 3.85 -21.53 17.89
CA VAL A 222 3.06 -22.54 17.13
C VAL A 222 2.19 -23.45 18.01
N ASP A 223 2.48 -23.53 19.31
CA ASP A 223 1.87 -24.50 20.24
C ASP A 223 0.52 -24.07 20.84
N GLU A 224 0.14 -22.79 20.70
CA GLU A 224 -1.16 -22.31 21.18
C GLU A 224 -2.26 -22.61 20.15
N PRO A 225 -3.43 -23.16 20.57
CA PRO A 225 -4.58 -23.38 19.69
C PRO A 225 -4.90 -22.09 18.93
N GLN A 226 -4.80 -22.15 17.61
CA GLN A 226 -5.05 -20.99 16.79
C GLN A 226 -6.55 -20.77 16.64
N ASP A 227 -7.03 -19.62 17.10
CA ASP A 227 -8.29 -19.05 16.62
C ASP A 227 -8.08 -18.66 15.13
N PRO A 228 -8.74 -19.35 14.18
CA PRO A 228 -8.55 -19.06 12.76
C PRO A 228 -9.01 -17.65 12.39
N ASP A 229 -9.91 -17.04 13.16
CA ASP A 229 -10.45 -15.71 12.88
C ASP A 229 -9.58 -14.58 13.43
N ARG A 230 -8.51 -14.89 14.20
CA ARG A 230 -7.63 -13.90 14.82
C ARG A 230 -6.19 -13.99 14.33
N TRP A 231 -5.55 -12.82 14.25
CA TRP A 231 -4.17 -12.72 13.84
C TRP A 231 -3.21 -13.26 14.90
N LYS A 232 -2.13 -13.86 14.42
CA LYS A 232 -1.07 -14.51 15.19
C LYS A 232 0.26 -14.21 14.52
N ASN A 233 1.31 -13.95 15.30
CA ASN A 233 2.62 -13.59 14.74
C ASN A 233 3.18 -14.73 13.90
N ILE A 234 3.67 -14.41 12.71
CA ILE A 234 4.27 -15.37 11.78
C ILE A 234 5.78 -15.43 12.07
N PRO A 235 6.39 -16.63 12.20
CA PRO A 235 7.82 -16.77 12.47
C PRO A 235 8.66 -16.39 11.26
N PHE A 236 9.74 -15.64 11.49
CA PHE A 236 10.71 -15.25 10.46
C PHE A 236 12.04 -15.97 10.69
N ALA A 237 12.68 -16.43 9.62
CA ALA A 237 14.06 -16.88 9.69
C ALA A 237 14.99 -15.69 10.00
N TYR A 238 16.10 -15.95 10.69
CA TYR A 238 17.09 -14.92 10.94
C TYR A 238 17.78 -14.48 9.63
N PRO A 239 17.91 -13.16 9.36
CA PRO A 239 18.54 -12.69 8.13
C PRO A 239 20.02 -13.07 7.98
N ASP A 240 20.73 -13.34 9.08
CA ASP A 240 22.13 -13.79 9.10
C ASP A 240 22.28 -15.29 8.78
N GLY A 241 21.18 -15.99 8.49
CA GLY A 241 21.16 -17.40 8.14
C GLY A 241 21.35 -18.35 9.33
N ARG A 242 21.42 -17.86 10.57
CA ARG A 242 21.55 -18.74 11.73
C ARG A 242 20.29 -19.58 11.94
N PRO A 243 20.39 -20.82 12.48
CA PRO A 243 19.23 -21.66 12.75
C PRO A 243 18.21 -21.00 13.68
N GLY A 244 16.93 -21.29 13.44
CA GLY A 244 15.82 -20.84 14.27
C GLY A 244 15.04 -19.65 13.69
N HIS A 245 14.13 -19.13 14.51
CA HIS A 245 13.18 -18.09 14.11
C HIS A 245 13.00 -17.03 15.19
N PHE A 246 12.46 -15.88 14.79
CA PHE A 246 11.95 -14.84 15.68
C PHE A 246 10.52 -14.43 15.29
N TYR A 247 9.80 -13.80 16.21
CA TYR A 247 8.43 -13.31 15.99
C TYR A 247 8.43 -11.79 16.04
N PRO A 248 8.32 -11.09 14.90
CA PRO A 248 8.35 -9.64 14.87
C PRO A 248 7.16 -9.05 15.65
N ASP A 249 7.34 -7.91 16.28
CA ASP A 249 6.25 -7.24 17.01
C ASP A 249 5.19 -6.65 16.06
N PRO A 250 3.92 -6.57 16.50
CA PRO A 250 2.87 -5.91 15.73
C PRO A 250 3.22 -4.46 15.41
N LEU A 251 3.13 -4.06 14.13
CA LEU A 251 3.48 -2.71 13.72
C LEU A 251 2.38 -1.71 14.03
N THR A 252 2.72 -0.75 14.91
CA THR A 252 1.92 0.43 15.29
C THR A 252 0.43 0.16 15.51
N PRO A 253 0.02 -0.69 16.46
CA PRO A 253 -1.39 -0.98 16.71
C PRO A 253 -2.26 0.23 17.05
N HIS A 254 -1.68 1.27 17.62
CA HIS A 254 -2.34 2.54 17.93
C HIS A 254 -2.64 3.43 16.71
N TRP A 255 -2.19 3.08 15.50
CA TRP A 255 -2.15 4.03 14.37
C TRP A 255 -3.51 4.55 13.92
N GLY A 256 -4.59 3.81 14.18
CA GLY A 256 -5.96 4.27 13.93
C GLY A 256 -6.38 5.51 14.74
N LYS A 257 -5.56 5.96 15.70
CA LYS A 257 -5.78 7.18 16.50
C LYS A 257 -4.95 8.38 16.04
N VAL A 258 -4.14 8.23 14.99
CA VAL A 258 -3.31 9.32 14.47
C VAL A 258 -4.19 10.34 13.75
N LYS A 259 -4.01 11.64 14.02
CA LYS A 259 -4.82 12.70 13.41
C LYS A 259 -4.59 12.77 11.89
N THR A 260 -5.68 12.80 11.16
CA THR A 260 -5.74 12.88 9.70
C THR A 260 -5.91 14.30 9.19
N ILE A 261 -5.81 14.48 7.87
CA ILE A 261 -5.99 15.79 7.20
C ILE A 261 -7.31 15.84 6.45
N GLY A 262 -7.69 14.74 5.79
CA GLY A 262 -8.82 14.61 4.87
C GLY A 262 -10.16 14.32 5.54
N TYR A 263 -10.15 13.74 6.73
CA TYR A 263 -11.34 13.46 7.53
C TYR A 263 -11.06 13.63 9.03
N THR A 264 -12.11 13.69 9.84
CA THR A 264 -12.03 13.68 11.32
C THR A 264 -12.92 12.61 11.94
N ASP A 265 -13.89 12.09 11.19
CA ASP A 265 -14.79 11.02 11.61
C ASP A 265 -14.50 9.78 10.76
N PRO A 266 -14.04 8.67 11.37
CA PRO A 266 -13.79 7.42 10.65
C PRO A 266 -15.07 6.63 10.36
N GLU A 267 -16.19 6.92 11.03
CA GLU A 267 -17.40 6.10 10.96
C GLU A 267 -17.96 5.91 9.54
N PRO A 268 -17.97 6.92 8.66
CA PRO A 268 -18.40 6.74 7.28
C PRO A 268 -17.57 5.72 6.48
N PHE A 269 -16.36 5.36 6.94
CA PHE A 269 -15.43 4.47 6.25
C PHE A 269 -15.36 3.06 6.83
N ARG A 270 -16.06 2.78 7.94
CA ARG A 270 -16.10 1.44 8.55
C ARG A 270 -16.58 0.39 7.57
N THR A 271 -15.97 -0.80 7.65
CA THR A 271 -16.37 -1.95 6.83
C THR A 271 -17.03 -3.04 7.66
N ALA A 272 -17.71 -3.98 7.00
CA ALA A 272 -18.31 -5.14 7.65
C ALA A 272 -17.27 -6.13 8.21
N GLY A 273 -16.06 -6.13 7.66
CA GLY A 273 -15.00 -7.08 8.01
C GLY A 273 -14.88 -8.24 7.01
N PRO A 274 -13.84 -9.07 7.15
CA PRO A 274 -13.60 -10.21 6.26
C PRO A 274 -14.55 -11.38 6.57
N PRO A 275 -14.72 -12.33 5.62
CA PRO A 275 -15.39 -13.59 5.91
C PRO A 275 -14.68 -14.34 7.05
N LYS A 276 -15.46 -15.00 7.90
CA LYS A 276 -14.97 -15.77 9.06
C LYS A 276 -14.78 -17.24 8.72
N ALA A 277 -14.07 -18.00 9.55
CA ALA A 277 -13.71 -19.40 9.28
C ALA A 277 -14.90 -20.34 9.08
N LYS A 278 -16.05 -20.02 9.69
CA LYS A 278 -17.30 -20.77 9.50
C LYS A 278 -18.03 -20.39 8.21
N ASP A 279 -17.68 -19.28 7.58
CA ASP A 279 -18.22 -18.87 6.29
C ASP A 279 -17.51 -19.66 5.17
N PRO A 280 -18.25 -20.44 4.35
CA PRO A 280 -17.67 -21.16 3.22
C PRO A 280 -16.91 -20.25 2.23
N GLN A 281 -17.21 -18.93 2.21
CA GLN A 281 -16.45 -17.96 1.44
C GLN A 281 -14.97 -17.94 1.82
N LEU A 282 -14.63 -17.97 3.11
CA LEU A 282 -13.23 -17.89 3.52
C LEU A 282 -12.42 -19.06 2.95
N ARG A 283 -12.96 -20.29 3.03
CA ARG A 283 -12.30 -21.46 2.47
C ARG A 283 -12.05 -21.32 0.97
N ARG A 284 -13.05 -20.86 0.20
CA ARG A 284 -12.90 -20.63 -1.25
C ARG A 284 -11.81 -19.60 -1.57
N GLU A 285 -11.72 -18.52 -0.81
CA GLU A 285 -10.69 -17.49 -1.04
C GLU A 285 -9.28 -17.95 -0.61
N VAL A 286 -9.18 -18.86 0.36
CA VAL A 286 -7.92 -19.53 0.71
C VAL A 286 -7.48 -20.45 -0.42
N ASP A 287 -8.41 -21.21 -1.00
CA ASP A 287 -8.13 -22.09 -2.15
C ASP A 287 -7.67 -21.28 -3.35
N GLU A 288 -8.33 -20.16 -3.62
CA GLU A 288 -7.92 -19.19 -4.63
C GLU A 288 -6.52 -18.62 -4.35
N CYS A 289 -6.20 -18.29 -3.11
CA CYS A 289 -4.87 -17.81 -2.74
C CYS A 289 -3.78 -18.88 -2.95
N ILE A 290 -4.06 -20.14 -2.63
CA ILE A 290 -3.16 -21.26 -2.90
C ILE A 290 -2.95 -21.39 -4.42
N GLN A 291 -4.03 -21.40 -5.20
CA GLN A 291 -3.99 -21.54 -6.65
C GLN A 291 -3.27 -20.38 -7.35
N ALA A 292 -3.53 -19.14 -6.94
CA ALA A 292 -2.88 -17.96 -7.49
C ALA A 292 -1.38 -17.94 -7.20
N ASN A 293 -0.96 -18.46 -6.04
CA ASN A 293 0.44 -18.56 -5.65
C ASN A 293 1.14 -19.78 -6.25
N ALA A 294 0.41 -20.80 -6.72
CA ALA A 294 0.93 -22.12 -7.05
C ALA A 294 1.81 -22.21 -8.31
N SER A 295 1.77 -21.22 -9.20
CA SER A 295 2.54 -21.25 -10.45
C SER A 295 2.75 -19.84 -11.01
N LEU A 296 3.64 -19.06 -10.40
CA LEU A 296 3.88 -17.68 -10.85
C LEU A 296 4.76 -17.64 -12.11
N SER A 297 4.23 -17.01 -13.17
CA SER A 297 4.99 -16.60 -14.34
C SER A 297 6.00 -15.50 -14.02
N LEU A 298 6.99 -15.27 -14.90
CA LEU A 298 7.93 -14.15 -14.80
C LEU A 298 7.21 -12.81 -14.61
N ARG A 299 6.12 -12.61 -15.35
CA ARG A 299 5.31 -11.39 -15.28
C ARG A 299 4.64 -11.22 -13.91
N GLN A 300 4.05 -12.29 -13.37
CA GLN A 300 3.42 -12.25 -12.05
C GLN A 300 4.46 -12.04 -10.94
N LYS A 301 5.64 -12.67 -11.02
CA LYS A 301 6.76 -12.40 -10.10
C LYS A 301 7.18 -10.93 -10.16
N ALA A 302 7.33 -10.37 -11.35
CA ALA A 302 7.65 -8.96 -11.54
C ALA A 302 6.57 -8.01 -10.97
N ILE A 303 5.29 -8.36 -11.06
CA ILE A 303 4.19 -7.60 -10.44
C ILE A 303 4.27 -7.65 -8.91
N VAL A 304 4.46 -8.85 -8.34
CA VAL A 304 4.62 -9.03 -6.89
C VAL A 304 5.78 -8.18 -6.37
N GLU A 305 6.90 -8.18 -7.08
CA GLU A 305 8.11 -7.46 -6.69
C GLU A 305 8.03 -5.95 -6.94
N LEU A 306 7.42 -5.50 -8.04
CA LEU A 306 7.13 -4.08 -8.29
C LEU A 306 6.35 -3.52 -7.11
N MET A 307 5.27 -4.18 -6.71
CA MET A 307 4.39 -3.68 -5.64
C MET A 307 4.98 -3.87 -4.25
N ARG A 308 5.99 -4.74 -4.07
CA ARG A 308 6.71 -4.92 -2.80
C ARG A 308 7.82 -3.88 -2.60
N ASP A 309 8.32 -3.24 -3.66
CA ASP A 309 9.39 -2.23 -3.69
C ASP A 309 10.78 -2.63 -3.13
N GLY A 310 10.90 -3.72 -2.37
CA GLY A 310 12.18 -4.31 -1.93
C GLY A 310 12.77 -3.73 -0.63
N PRO A 311 14.05 -4.01 -0.32
CA PRO A 311 14.69 -3.66 0.95
C PRO A 311 14.74 -2.17 1.28
N ARG A 312 14.69 -1.29 0.27
CA ARG A 312 14.63 0.18 0.41
C ARG A 312 13.22 0.74 0.19
N SER A 313 12.20 -0.10 0.36
CA SER A 313 10.81 0.24 0.08
C SER A 313 10.32 1.39 0.95
N THR A 314 9.87 2.46 0.28
CA THR A 314 9.11 3.56 0.88
C THR A 314 7.61 3.23 1.00
N GLY A 315 7.25 1.95 0.86
CA GLY A 315 5.89 1.43 0.89
C GLY A 315 5.01 2.02 -0.21
N GLN A 316 3.72 1.72 -0.14
CA GLN A 316 2.76 2.24 -1.13
C GLN A 316 2.69 3.77 -1.12
N SER A 317 2.89 4.42 0.02
CA SER A 317 2.94 5.89 0.08
C SER A 317 4.01 6.47 -0.84
N GLY A 318 5.23 5.91 -0.82
CA GLY A 318 6.30 6.38 -1.67
C GLY A 318 6.14 5.94 -3.13
N HIS A 319 5.61 4.75 -3.36
CA HIS A 319 5.30 4.26 -4.71
C HIS A 319 4.30 5.17 -5.43
N TRP A 320 3.22 5.57 -4.75
CA TRP A 320 2.23 6.50 -5.32
C TRP A 320 2.72 7.93 -5.46
N LEU A 321 3.67 8.36 -4.62
CA LEU A 321 4.39 9.62 -4.84
C LEU A 321 5.26 9.57 -6.09
N ARG A 322 5.90 8.43 -6.42
CA ARG A 322 6.63 8.26 -7.69
C ARG A 322 5.70 8.34 -8.91
N PHE A 323 4.49 7.78 -8.84
CA PHE A 323 3.50 7.99 -9.91
C PHE A 323 3.06 9.45 -10.04
N ALA A 324 2.93 10.17 -8.92
CA ALA A 324 2.67 11.62 -8.95
C ALA A 324 3.84 12.40 -9.60
N MET A 325 5.08 12.00 -9.33
CA MET A 325 6.27 12.59 -9.98
C MET A 325 6.28 12.33 -11.49
N ASP A 326 5.89 11.14 -11.93
CA ASP A 326 5.75 10.85 -13.36
C ASP A 326 4.66 11.69 -14.03
N LEU A 327 3.53 11.92 -13.34
CA LEU A 327 2.50 12.84 -13.81
C LEU A 327 3.06 14.27 -13.94
N SER A 328 3.77 14.76 -12.92
CA SER A 328 4.45 16.06 -12.95
C SER A 328 5.41 16.18 -14.15
N ARG A 329 6.24 15.14 -14.39
CA ARG A 329 7.15 15.07 -15.54
C ARG A 329 6.43 15.12 -16.88
N ARG A 330 5.35 14.33 -17.04
CA ARG A 330 4.57 14.27 -18.29
C ARG A 330 3.94 15.61 -18.61
N GLU A 331 3.37 16.26 -17.60
CA GLU A 331 2.65 17.54 -17.73
C GLU A 331 3.58 18.76 -17.63
N LYS A 332 4.89 18.55 -17.39
CA LYS A 332 5.91 19.62 -17.22
C LYS A 332 5.51 20.64 -16.15
N GLN A 333 5.06 20.14 -15.01
CA GLN A 333 4.55 20.96 -13.91
C GLN A 333 5.63 21.85 -13.29
N GLY A 334 5.19 23.03 -12.82
CA GLY A 334 6.02 23.93 -12.02
C GLY A 334 5.75 23.73 -10.53
N ILE A 335 6.39 24.59 -9.71
CA ILE A 335 6.24 24.51 -8.26
C ILE A 335 4.79 24.66 -7.79
N ASP A 336 3.99 25.48 -8.48
CA ASP A 336 2.60 25.79 -8.11
C ASP A 336 1.67 24.58 -8.26
N GLU A 337 1.93 23.70 -9.23
CA GLU A 337 1.19 22.46 -9.45
C GLU A 337 1.74 21.34 -8.55
N ASP A 338 3.07 21.18 -8.52
CA ASP A 338 3.75 20.10 -7.80
C ASP A 338 3.47 20.12 -6.30
N VAL A 339 3.52 21.29 -5.65
CA VAL A 339 3.21 21.38 -4.20
C VAL A 339 1.78 20.94 -3.89
N LYS A 340 0.80 21.20 -4.78
CA LYS A 340 -0.59 20.77 -4.59
C LYS A 340 -0.73 19.26 -4.81
N LEU A 341 -0.11 18.76 -5.87
CA LEU A 341 -0.14 17.35 -6.24
C LEU A 341 0.48 16.47 -5.14
N PHE A 342 1.70 16.79 -4.72
CA PHE A 342 2.41 16.00 -3.72
C PHE A 342 1.80 16.13 -2.33
N PHE A 343 1.30 17.32 -1.97
CA PHE A 343 0.51 17.50 -0.75
C PHE A 343 -0.73 16.61 -0.74
N ALA A 344 -1.54 16.64 -1.80
CA ALA A 344 -2.77 15.86 -1.86
C ALA A 344 -2.49 14.35 -1.78
N ILE A 345 -1.51 13.84 -2.52
CA ILE A 345 -1.15 12.41 -2.52
C ILE A 345 -0.50 11.97 -1.21
N GLY A 346 0.41 12.77 -0.66
CA GLY A 346 1.02 12.50 0.65
C GLY A 346 -0.02 12.45 1.77
N CYS A 347 -0.95 13.41 1.81
CA CYS A 347 -2.06 13.42 2.76
C CYS A 347 -2.97 12.21 2.58
N MET A 348 -3.35 11.89 1.34
CA MET A 348 -4.27 10.78 1.09
C MET A 348 -3.65 9.43 1.45
N ALA A 349 -2.37 9.23 1.14
CA ALA A 349 -1.67 8.01 1.53
C ALA A 349 -1.62 7.86 3.07
N HIS A 350 -1.27 8.92 3.79
CA HIS A 350 -1.29 8.95 5.27
C HIS A 350 -2.68 8.64 5.82
N ASP A 351 -3.69 9.37 5.36
CA ASP A 351 -5.07 9.25 5.85
C ASP A 351 -5.65 7.84 5.56
N ALA A 352 -5.35 7.26 4.40
CA ALA A 352 -5.72 5.89 4.03
C ALA A 352 -5.02 4.85 4.91
N PHE A 353 -3.75 5.06 5.26
CA PHE A 353 -3.05 4.19 6.20
C PHE A 353 -3.65 4.25 7.61
N VAL A 354 -4.06 5.43 8.09
CA VAL A 354 -4.75 5.56 9.38
C VAL A 354 -6.04 4.74 9.41
N MET A 355 -6.92 4.89 8.41
CA MET A 355 -8.16 4.09 8.35
C MET A 355 -7.87 2.59 8.19
N CYS A 356 -6.91 2.23 7.32
CA CYS A 356 -6.56 0.84 7.10
C CYS A 356 -6.08 0.18 8.39
N TRP A 357 -5.22 0.85 9.16
CA TRP A 357 -4.74 0.32 10.44
C TRP A 357 -5.84 0.27 11.48
N GLU A 358 -6.74 1.24 11.50
CA GLU A 358 -7.90 1.20 12.37
C GLU A 358 -8.75 -0.07 12.13
N GLU A 359 -9.05 -0.38 10.87
CA GLU A 359 -9.80 -1.59 10.53
C GLU A 359 -8.99 -2.87 10.77
N LYS A 360 -7.67 -2.86 10.53
CA LYS A 360 -6.77 -3.99 10.83
C LYS A 360 -6.84 -4.43 12.28
N TYR A 361 -6.68 -3.50 13.21
CA TYR A 361 -6.68 -3.83 14.62
C TYR A 361 -8.09 -3.93 15.21
N ARG A 362 -9.11 -3.38 14.55
CA ARG A 362 -10.53 -3.60 14.92
C ARG A 362 -11.01 -5.00 14.57
N HIS A 363 -10.66 -5.52 13.39
CA HIS A 363 -11.07 -6.85 12.93
C HIS A 363 -10.10 -7.95 13.35
N ASP A 364 -8.84 -7.61 13.57
CA ASP A 364 -7.77 -8.50 14.04
C ASP A 364 -7.67 -9.79 13.22
N SER A 365 -7.94 -9.73 11.92
CA SER A 365 -8.12 -10.95 11.12
C SER A 365 -6.81 -11.67 10.82
N SER A 366 -6.91 -13.01 10.70
CA SER A 366 -5.78 -13.86 10.34
C SER A 366 -5.31 -13.67 8.89
N ARG A 367 -4.30 -14.45 8.49
CA ARG A 367 -3.56 -14.35 7.22
C ARG A 367 -3.61 -15.67 6.46
N PRO A 368 -3.42 -15.68 5.12
CA PRO A 368 -3.34 -16.92 4.34
C PRO A 368 -2.36 -17.95 4.92
N TYR A 369 -1.19 -17.52 5.41
CA TYR A 369 -0.22 -18.38 6.09
C TYR A 369 -0.87 -19.30 7.14
N TRP A 370 -1.76 -18.73 7.96
CA TRP A 370 -2.44 -19.47 9.01
C TRP A 370 -3.71 -20.15 8.54
N TYR A 371 -4.45 -19.54 7.61
CA TYR A 371 -5.65 -20.17 7.04
C TYR A 371 -5.33 -21.49 6.33
N VAL A 372 -4.23 -21.53 5.56
CA VAL A 372 -3.77 -22.76 4.90
C VAL A 372 -3.52 -23.86 5.94
N ARG A 373 -2.80 -23.54 7.02
CA ARG A 373 -2.54 -24.46 8.14
C ARG A 373 -3.83 -24.93 8.82
N HIS A 374 -4.78 -24.04 9.02
CA HIS A 374 -6.06 -24.37 9.65
C HIS A 374 -6.91 -25.31 8.78
N PHE A 375 -7.05 -25.00 7.49
CA PHE A 375 -7.98 -25.68 6.59
C PHE A 375 -7.43 -26.96 5.96
N TYR A 376 -6.10 -27.11 5.92
CA TYR A 376 -5.39 -28.19 5.25
C TYR A 376 -4.39 -28.92 6.16
N ALA A 377 -4.57 -28.85 7.48
CA ALA A 377 -3.70 -29.54 8.44
C ALA A 377 -3.50 -31.03 8.07
N GLY A 378 -2.24 -31.47 8.03
CA GLY A 378 -1.83 -32.82 7.66
C GLY A 378 -1.94 -33.16 6.18
N GLN A 379 -2.36 -32.21 5.33
CA GLN A 379 -2.48 -32.39 3.88
C GLN A 379 -1.34 -31.69 3.14
N GLU A 380 -1.13 -32.09 1.89
CA GLU A 380 -0.26 -31.38 0.97
C GLU A 380 -1.05 -30.44 0.07
N VAL A 381 -0.50 -29.26 -0.16
CA VAL A 381 -1.01 -28.24 -1.08
C VAL A 381 0.11 -27.81 -2.01
N LEU A 382 -0.22 -27.35 -3.22
CA LEU A 382 0.79 -26.76 -4.10
C LEU A 382 1.24 -25.41 -3.52
N GLY A 383 2.54 -25.16 -3.49
CA GLY A 383 3.09 -23.93 -2.92
C GLY A 383 4.49 -23.63 -3.41
N TYR A 384 4.93 -22.40 -3.13
CA TYR A 384 6.29 -21.98 -3.40
C TYR A 384 7.28 -22.82 -2.60
N ALA A 385 8.25 -23.41 -3.29
CA ALA A 385 9.21 -24.36 -2.73
C ALA A 385 10.48 -23.69 -2.17
N GLY A 386 10.62 -22.37 -2.37
CA GLY A 386 11.82 -21.61 -2.07
C GLY A 386 12.61 -21.22 -3.32
N PRO A 387 13.69 -20.43 -3.15
CA PRO A 387 14.45 -19.92 -4.28
C PRO A 387 14.98 -21.03 -5.19
N CYS A 388 14.75 -20.87 -6.50
CA CYS A 388 15.22 -21.76 -7.56
C CYS A 388 14.59 -23.17 -7.57
N GLU A 389 13.64 -23.43 -6.66
CA GLU A 389 12.93 -24.71 -6.55
C GLU A 389 11.53 -24.65 -7.20
N GLY A 390 11.11 -23.47 -7.63
CA GLY A 390 9.80 -23.24 -8.23
C GLY A 390 8.66 -23.56 -7.27
N PHE A 391 7.70 -24.37 -7.72
CA PHE A 391 6.52 -24.74 -6.96
C PHE A 391 6.35 -26.26 -6.90
N LYS A 392 5.94 -26.77 -5.75
CA LYS A 392 5.71 -28.20 -5.52
C LYS A 392 4.64 -28.43 -4.46
N ARG A 393 4.14 -29.66 -4.38
CA ARG A 393 3.37 -30.11 -3.22
C ARG A 393 4.22 -29.99 -1.96
N VAL A 394 3.76 -29.17 -1.02
CA VAL A 394 4.33 -28.98 0.30
C VAL A 394 3.27 -29.29 1.34
N LYS A 395 3.68 -29.72 2.53
CA LYS A 395 2.75 -29.84 3.65
C LYS A 395 2.15 -28.46 3.93
N ALA A 396 0.87 -28.40 4.30
CA ALA A 396 0.21 -27.14 4.65
C ALA A 396 0.95 -26.39 5.78
N GLU A 397 1.60 -27.13 6.67
CA GLU A 397 2.46 -26.62 7.75
C GLU A 397 3.75 -25.97 7.28
N ASP A 398 4.18 -26.28 6.05
CA ASP A 398 5.38 -25.73 5.42
C ASP A 398 5.04 -24.66 4.36
N TRP A 399 3.77 -24.55 3.97
CA TRP A 399 3.32 -23.56 2.99
C TRP A 399 3.66 -22.13 3.45
N HIS A 400 4.22 -21.35 2.54
CA HIS A 400 4.51 -19.94 2.79
C HIS A 400 4.31 -19.09 1.52
N PRO A 401 4.03 -17.79 1.69
CA PRO A 401 3.92 -16.83 0.58
C PRO A 401 5.19 -16.77 -0.28
N TYR A 402 5.06 -16.31 -1.54
CA TYR A 402 6.21 -16.01 -2.40
C TYR A 402 6.99 -14.80 -1.84
N SER A 403 7.95 -15.09 -0.97
CA SER A 403 8.78 -14.12 -0.25
C SER A 403 10.04 -14.77 0.30
N PRO A 404 11.12 -14.02 0.57
CA PRO A 404 12.24 -14.53 1.35
C PRO A 404 11.80 -15.01 2.74
N ALA A 405 12.42 -16.07 3.26
CA ALA A 405 12.10 -16.64 4.57
C ALA A 405 12.37 -15.69 5.75
N SER A 406 13.25 -14.69 5.55
CA SER A 406 13.51 -13.60 6.49
C SER A 406 12.46 -12.50 6.46
N PHE A 407 11.49 -12.58 5.53
CA PHE A 407 10.40 -11.63 5.37
C PHE A 407 9.14 -12.33 4.83
N VAL A 408 8.57 -13.26 5.60
CA VAL A 408 7.48 -14.13 5.13
C VAL A 408 6.18 -13.37 4.90
N THR A 409 5.72 -12.59 5.88
CA THR A 409 4.49 -11.80 5.81
C THR A 409 4.61 -10.62 6.76
N PRO A 410 4.23 -9.39 6.35
CA PRO A 410 4.33 -8.21 7.20
C PRO A 410 3.62 -8.39 8.57
N PRO A 411 4.22 -7.94 9.69
CA PRO A 411 3.74 -8.24 11.04
C PRO A 411 2.58 -7.34 11.49
N PHE A 412 1.41 -7.56 10.89
CA PHE A 412 0.13 -6.95 11.24
C PHE A 412 -1.06 -7.77 10.68
N PRO A 413 -2.30 -7.59 11.20
CA PRO A 413 -3.50 -8.31 10.74
C PRO A 413 -3.78 -8.21 9.23
N GLY A 414 -4.54 -9.18 8.71
CA GLY A 414 -4.86 -9.31 7.28
C GLY A 414 -5.76 -8.20 6.74
N TYR A 415 -6.94 -8.04 7.30
CA TYR A 415 -7.99 -7.24 6.68
C TYR A 415 -8.00 -5.79 7.18
N PRO A 416 -8.21 -4.79 6.31
CA PRO A 416 -8.13 -4.86 4.86
C PRO A 416 -6.67 -4.83 4.40
N SER A 417 -6.41 -5.15 3.14
CA SER A 417 -5.07 -5.03 2.54
C SER A 417 -4.63 -3.58 2.51
N GLY A 418 -3.52 -3.27 3.18
CA GLY A 418 -2.94 -1.92 3.18
C GLY A 418 -2.45 -1.50 1.81
N HIS A 419 -1.99 -2.46 1.00
CA HIS A 419 -1.60 -2.16 -0.38
C HIS A 419 -2.80 -1.75 -1.21
N ALA A 420 -3.87 -2.56 -1.18
CA ALA A 420 -5.09 -2.26 -1.92
C ALA A 420 -5.74 -0.94 -1.45
N THR A 421 -5.78 -0.70 -0.13
CA THR A 421 -6.41 0.50 0.43
C THR A 421 -5.71 1.79 0.00
N VAL A 422 -4.39 1.85 0.18
CA VAL A 422 -3.61 3.05 -0.18
C VAL A 422 -3.58 3.22 -1.70
N SER A 423 -3.43 2.13 -2.45
CA SER A 423 -3.43 2.20 -3.91
C SER A 423 -4.77 2.64 -4.48
N GLY A 424 -5.90 2.12 -3.97
CA GLY A 424 -7.23 2.56 -4.38
C GLY A 424 -7.46 4.04 -4.06
N ALA A 425 -6.97 4.52 -2.92
CA ALA A 425 -7.08 5.92 -2.52
C ALA A 425 -6.25 6.85 -3.41
N CYS A 426 -4.96 6.58 -3.55
CA CYS A 426 -4.05 7.41 -4.34
C CYS A 426 -4.39 7.39 -5.83
N ALA A 427 -4.77 6.24 -6.40
CA ALA A 427 -5.21 6.15 -7.79
C ALA A 427 -6.41 7.05 -8.05
N LYS A 428 -7.45 6.92 -7.22
CA LYS A 428 -8.66 7.72 -7.36
C LYS A 428 -8.39 9.20 -7.14
N LEU A 429 -7.47 9.55 -6.23
CA LEU A 429 -7.09 10.94 -6.04
C LEU A 429 -6.34 11.52 -7.23
N LEU A 430 -5.42 10.77 -7.86
CA LEU A 430 -4.73 11.19 -9.08
C LEU A 430 -5.71 11.39 -10.24
N GLU A 431 -6.69 10.49 -10.39
CA GLU A 431 -7.78 10.64 -11.36
C GLU A 431 -8.58 11.93 -11.11
N LEU A 432 -9.01 12.17 -9.86
CA LEU A 432 -9.76 13.38 -9.49
C LEU A 432 -8.93 14.66 -9.66
N PHE A 433 -7.63 14.61 -9.38
CA PHE A 433 -6.71 15.74 -9.48
C PHE A 433 -6.43 16.10 -10.94
N SER A 434 -6.13 15.11 -11.77
CA SER A 434 -5.78 15.31 -13.19
C SER A 434 -7.01 15.43 -14.10
N GLY A 435 -8.18 15.01 -13.62
CA GLY A 435 -9.40 14.92 -14.42
C GLY A 435 -9.41 13.74 -15.40
N SER A 436 -8.48 12.79 -15.28
CA SER A 436 -8.34 11.64 -16.16
C SER A 436 -7.73 10.43 -15.45
N ASP A 437 -8.19 9.22 -15.76
CA ASP A 437 -7.59 7.98 -15.24
C ASP A 437 -6.28 7.61 -15.98
N ARG A 438 -5.95 8.31 -17.07
CA ARG A 438 -4.84 7.98 -17.97
C ARG A 438 -3.46 8.19 -17.32
N PHE A 439 -2.64 7.13 -17.32
CA PHE A 439 -1.24 7.19 -16.89
C PHE A 439 -0.26 6.98 -18.07
N GLU A 440 -0.35 5.83 -18.74
CA GLU A 440 0.45 5.46 -19.93
C GLU A 440 1.98 5.50 -19.73
N PHE A 441 2.46 4.76 -18.72
CA PHE A 441 3.89 4.51 -18.52
C PHE A 441 4.20 3.01 -18.63
N VAL A 442 5.47 2.66 -18.72
CA VAL A 442 5.93 1.28 -18.60
C VAL A 442 6.88 1.14 -17.40
N ALA A 443 6.68 0.11 -16.59
CA ALA A 443 7.67 -0.32 -15.61
C ALA A 443 8.55 -1.41 -16.22
N GLU A 444 9.85 -1.17 -16.27
CA GLU A 444 10.85 -2.17 -16.68
C GLU A 444 11.34 -2.91 -15.42
N ARG A 445 11.15 -4.22 -15.39
CA ARG A 445 11.46 -5.07 -14.23
C ARG A 445 12.36 -6.24 -14.62
N VAL A 446 13.05 -6.78 -13.62
CA VAL A 446 13.71 -8.09 -13.69
C VAL A 446 12.93 -9.02 -12.77
N ALA A 447 12.34 -10.08 -13.32
CA ALA A 447 11.55 -11.04 -12.55
C ALA A 447 12.43 -11.78 -11.53
N GLY A 448 11.97 -11.83 -10.28
CA GLY A 448 12.70 -12.50 -9.20
C GLY A 448 13.90 -11.71 -8.69
N GLU A 449 14.10 -10.46 -9.09
CA GLU A 449 15.22 -9.61 -8.64
C GLU A 449 15.32 -9.52 -7.11
N LEU A 450 14.18 -9.55 -6.43
CA LEU A 450 14.12 -9.38 -4.99
C LEU A 450 13.99 -10.70 -4.21
N THR A 451 13.70 -11.82 -4.88
CA THR A 451 13.40 -13.11 -4.22
C THR A 451 14.27 -14.27 -4.73
N GLU A 452 14.66 -14.22 -6.00
CA GLU A 452 15.25 -15.31 -6.80
C GLU A 452 16.32 -14.77 -7.76
N ALA A 453 17.12 -13.80 -7.30
CA ALA A 453 18.07 -13.06 -8.12
C ALA A 453 19.06 -14.00 -8.84
N ASP A 454 19.47 -15.07 -8.18
CA ASP A 454 20.47 -16.03 -8.66
C ASP A 454 19.90 -17.21 -9.47
N CYS A 455 18.57 -17.32 -9.61
CA CYS A 455 17.94 -18.47 -10.28
C CYS A 455 17.80 -18.27 -11.80
N THR A 456 17.81 -19.32 -12.62
CA THR A 456 17.39 -19.20 -14.03
C THR A 456 15.87 -19.05 -14.17
N THR A 457 15.39 -18.60 -15.34
CA THR A 457 13.94 -18.53 -15.62
C THR A 457 13.28 -19.91 -15.61
N PHE A 458 14.01 -20.95 -16.03
CA PHE A 458 13.59 -22.34 -15.99
C PHE A 458 13.42 -22.88 -14.56
N GLU A 459 14.34 -22.53 -13.66
CA GLU A 459 14.31 -22.93 -12.24
C GLU A 459 13.19 -22.23 -11.47
N MET A 460 13.06 -20.92 -11.65
CA MET A 460 12.06 -20.16 -10.92
C MET A 460 10.62 -20.56 -11.32
N GLN A 461 10.44 -21.14 -12.51
CA GLN A 461 9.15 -21.66 -12.99
C GLN A 461 9.07 -23.19 -12.95
N ALA A 462 9.96 -23.85 -12.20
CA ALA A 462 9.88 -25.30 -12.03
C ALA A 462 8.56 -25.71 -11.36
N LEU A 463 8.04 -26.86 -11.75
CA LEU A 463 6.84 -27.47 -11.17
C LEU A 463 7.15 -28.91 -10.78
N GLU A 464 6.85 -29.28 -9.53
CA GLU A 464 7.08 -30.62 -8.99
C GLU A 464 8.53 -31.13 -9.19
N GLY A 465 9.50 -30.22 -9.03
CA GLY A 465 10.94 -30.52 -9.22
C GLY A 465 11.39 -30.64 -10.68
N VAL A 466 10.50 -30.43 -11.65
CA VAL A 466 10.82 -30.41 -13.08
C VAL A 466 10.97 -28.97 -13.54
N LYS A 467 12.16 -28.61 -14.06
CA LYS A 467 12.42 -27.29 -14.63
C LYS A 467 11.46 -27.02 -15.80
N ALA A 468 10.99 -25.78 -15.91
CA ALA A 468 10.23 -25.38 -17.09
C ALA A 468 11.12 -25.52 -18.35
N THR A 469 10.51 -25.80 -19.50
CA THR A 469 11.25 -25.96 -20.77
C THR A 469 10.79 -25.00 -21.86
N ASP A 470 9.59 -24.42 -21.73
CA ASP A 470 8.98 -23.50 -22.69
C ASP A 470 8.72 -22.13 -22.05
N VAL A 471 9.81 -21.50 -21.59
CA VAL A 471 9.79 -20.17 -20.95
C VAL A 471 10.89 -19.30 -21.52
N ALA A 472 10.70 -17.98 -21.45
CA ALA A 472 11.69 -17.03 -21.92
C ALA A 472 13.01 -17.16 -21.14
N GLU A 473 14.16 -17.05 -21.82
CA GLU A 473 15.48 -17.04 -21.16
C GLU A 473 15.74 -15.75 -20.38
N SER A 474 15.18 -14.63 -20.86
CA SER A 474 15.36 -13.32 -20.24
C SER A 474 14.41 -13.13 -19.07
N LYS A 475 14.95 -12.70 -17.93
CA LYS A 475 14.16 -12.24 -16.77
C LYS A 475 13.53 -10.85 -16.97
N ARG A 476 13.86 -10.14 -18.06
CA ARG A 476 13.36 -8.77 -18.27
C ARG A 476 11.87 -8.81 -18.62
N VAL A 477 11.09 -8.07 -17.86
CA VAL A 477 9.64 -7.92 -18.04
C VAL A 477 9.31 -6.44 -18.22
N ARG A 478 8.55 -6.12 -19.25
CA ARG A 478 7.91 -4.80 -19.41
C ARG A 478 6.48 -4.90 -18.93
N LEU A 479 6.11 -4.05 -17.97
CA LEU A 479 4.76 -3.98 -17.41
C LEU A 479 4.10 -2.67 -17.84
N PRO A 480 3.14 -2.71 -18.78
CA PRO A 480 2.34 -1.53 -19.14
C PRO A 480 1.51 -1.05 -17.95
N LEU A 481 1.48 0.26 -17.74
CA LEU A 481 0.73 0.96 -16.69
C LEU A 481 -0.25 1.94 -17.36
N PRO A 482 -1.38 1.45 -17.91
CA PRO A 482 -2.28 2.27 -18.74
C PRO A 482 -3.00 3.34 -17.94
N THR A 483 -3.56 2.99 -16.78
CA THR A 483 -4.38 3.89 -15.98
C THR A 483 -4.07 3.79 -14.49
N PHE A 484 -4.34 4.85 -13.73
CA PHE A 484 -4.20 4.84 -12.27
C PHE A 484 -5.04 3.72 -11.64
N SER A 485 -6.27 3.52 -12.11
CA SER A 485 -7.15 2.45 -11.63
C SER A 485 -6.53 1.06 -11.86
N SER A 486 -6.02 0.79 -13.06
CA SER A 486 -5.39 -0.52 -13.36
C SER A 486 -4.14 -0.79 -12.51
N ILE A 487 -3.38 0.26 -12.16
CA ILE A 487 -2.21 0.15 -11.27
C ILE A 487 -2.65 -0.18 -9.85
N SER A 488 -3.77 0.40 -9.37
CA SER A 488 -4.32 0.05 -8.06
C SER A 488 -4.80 -1.41 -8.00
N GLU A 489 -5.41 -1.89 -9.07
CA GLU A 489 -5.85 -3.29 -9.19
C GLU A 489 -4.67 -4.25 -9.27
N MET A 490 -3.63 -3.89 -10.02
CA MET A 490 -2.35 -4.61 -10.03
C MET A 490 -1.72 -4.66 -8.63
N ALA A 491 -1.80 -3.58 -7.84
CA ALA A 491 -1.32 -3.57 -6.47
C ALA A 491 -2.09 -4.55 -5.56
N ALA A 492 -3.42 -4.62 -5.70
CA ALA A 492 -4.26 -5.57 -5.00
C ALA A 492 -3.97 -7.02 -5.44
N GLU A 493 -3.90 -7.25 -6.75
CA GLU A 493 -3.59 -8.55 -7.36
C GLU A 493 -2.26 -9.11 -6.88
N SER A 494 -1.23 -8.26 -6.82
CA SER A 494 0.11 -8.64 -6.35
C SER A 494 0.08 -9.29 -4.96
N ARG A 495 -0.91 -8.95 -4.12
CA ARG A 495 -1.02 -9.49 -2.77
C ARG A 495 -1.63 -10.88 -2.75
N LEU A 496 -2.55 -11.16 -3.67
CA LEU A 496 -3.12 -12.50 -3.86
C LEU A 496 -2.08 -13.43 -4.49
N LEU A 497 -1.46 -13.01 -5.60
CA LEU A 497 -0.38 -13.75 -6.29
C LEU A 497 0.77 -14.08 -5.33
N GLY A 498 1.15 -13.12 -4.50
CA GLY A 498 2.21 -13.30 -3.54
C GLY A 498 1.85 -14.19 -2.34
N GLY A 499 0.57 -14.54 -2.12
CA GLY A 499 0.12 -15.37 -1.01
C GLY A 499 -0.11 -14.63 0.31
N TYR A 500 -0.27 -13.30 0.28
CA TYR A 500 -0.26 -12.46 1.49
C TYR A 500 -1.63 -12.05 2.01
N HIS A 501 -2.62 -12.01 1.12
CA HIS A 501 -3.99 -11.57 1.37
C HIS A 501 -4.98 -12.44 0.58
N ILE A 502 -6.13 -12.73 1.18
CA ILE A 502 -7.28 -13.31 0.49
C ILE A 502 -7.97 -12.25 -0.39
N ARG A 503 -8.89 -12.67 -1.26
CA ARG A 503 -9.61 -11.79 -2.19
C ARG A 503 -10.36 -10.66 -1.48
N SER A 504 -11.12 -10.99 -0.43
CA SER A 504 -11.89 -10.01 0.34
C SER A 504 -11.04 -8.89 0.94
N ASP A 505 -9.84 -9.21 1.46
CA ASP A 505 -8.91 -8.20 2.00
C ASP A 505 -8.55 -7.15 0.95
N ASN A 506 -8.35 -7.59 -0.29
CA ASN A 506 -7.93 -6.76 -1.41
C ASN A 506 -9.09 -5.96 -1.99
N ASP A 507 -10.21 -6.62 -2.30
CA ASP A 507 -11.35 -5.99 -2.95
C ASP A 507 -11.99 -4.93 -2.05
N ASP A 508 -12.14 -5.22 -0.76
CA ASP A 508 -12.66 -4.24 0.20
C ASP A 508 -11.65 -3.14 0.49
N GLY A 509 -10.35 -3.44 0.47
CA GLY A 509 -9.29 -2.43 0.53
C GLY A 509 -9.42 -1.44 -0.63
N LEU A 510 -9.52 -1.90 -1.88
CA LEU A 510 -9.71 -1.04 -3.05
C LEU A 510 -10.97 -0.17 -2.90
N LYS A 511 -12.10 -0.76 -2.52
CA LYS A 511 -13.36 -0.04 -2.31
C LYS A 511 -13.23 1.03 -1.22
N LEU A 512 -12.62 0.69 -0.09
CA LEU A 512 -12.37 1.60 1.03
C LEU A 512 -11.52 2.78 0.57
N GLY A 513 -10.37 2.51 -0.07
CA GLY A 513 -9.47 3.55 -0.56
C GLY A 513 -10.15 4.52 -1.53
N ARG A 514 -10.85 3.98 -2.55
CA ARG A 514 -11.58 4.78 -3.54
C ARG A 514 -12.66 5.65 -2.88
N LYS A 515 -13.40 5.09 -1.93
CA LYS A 515 -14.41 5.82 -1.15
C LYS A 515 -13.79 6.97 -0.34
N MET A 516 -12.65 6.72 0.30
CA MET A 516 -11.92 7.75 1.04
C MET A 516 -11.45 8.89 0.14
N ALA A 517 -10.90 8.58 -1.03
CA ALA A 517 -10.44 9.60 -1.97
C ALA A 517 -11.56 10.55 -2.40
N VAL A 518 -12.73 10.00 -2.76
CA VAL A 518 -13.90 10.82 -3.13
C VAL A 518 -14.36 11.69 -1.96
N ALA A 519 -14.37 11.16 -0.74
CA ALA A 519 -14.79 11.90 0.44
C ALA A 519 -13.79 12.98 0.88
N CYS A 520 -12.49 12.71 0.78
CA CYS A 520 -11.43 13.61 1.24
C CYS A 520 -11.07 14.68 0.19
N TRP A 521 -11.29 14.41 -1.10
CA TRP A 521 -10.90 15.30 -2.19
C TRP A 521 -11.43 16.75 -2.07
N PRO A 522 -12.72 17.00 -1.77
CA PRO A 522 -13.22 18.35 -1.57
C PRO A 522 -12.46 19.12 -0.49
N ARG A 523 -12.01 18.43 0.57
CA ARG A 523 -11.26 19.04 1.66
C ARG A 523 -9.83 19.40 1.25
N TYR A 524 -9.14 18.54 0.51
CA TYR A 524 -7.81 18.88 0.00
C TYR A 524 -7.89 20.07 -0.95
N ARG A 525 -8.86 20.06 -1.89
CA ARG A 525 -9.11 21.20 -2.79
C ARG A 525 -9.38 22.51 -2.06
N ALA A 526 -10.16 22.46 -0.98
CA ALA A 526 -10.50 23.62 -0.19
C ALA A 526 -9.26 24.40 0.31
N TYR A 527 -8.11 23.74 0.53
CA TYR A 527 -6.90 24.44 0.95
C TYR A 527 -6.39 25.41 -0.11
N TRP A 528 -6.25 24.98 -1.37
CA TRP A 528 -5.77 25.86 -2.45
C TRP A 528 -6.89 26.68 -3.10
N GLU A 529 -8.15 26.34 -2.86
CA GLU A 529 -9.29 27.21 -3.13
C GLU A 529 -9.45 28.32 -2.09
N GLY A 530 -8.77 28.22 -0.94
CA GLY A 530 -8.78 29.23 0.12
C GLY A 530 -9.98 29.15 1.07
N THR A 531 -10.72 28.03 1.04
CA THR A 531 -11.98 27.83 1.78
C THR A 531 -11.85 26.82 2.92
N ALA A 532 -10.72 26.14 3.05
CA ALA A 532 -10.48 25.17 4.11
C ALA A 532 -10.45 25.84 5.50
N LYS A 533 -11.04 25.15 6.47
CA LYS A 533 -10.91 25.47 7.90
C LYS A 533 -9.75 24.66 8.50
N VAL A 534 -8.90 25.35 9.24
CA VAL A 534 -7.87 24.73 10.10
C VAL A 534 -8.57 23.83 11.11
N LEU A 535 -8.12 22.58 11.22
CA LEU A 535 -8.59 21.61 12.23
C LEU A 535 -7.73 21.67 13.47
N ASP A 536 -8.33 21.41 14.63
CA ASP A 536 -7.68 21.38 15.94
C ASP A 536 -6.86 20.12 16.24
#